data_AF-A0A815QXR1-F1
#
_entry.id   AF-A0A815QXR1-F1
#
_cell.length_a   1.000
_cell.length_b   1.000
_cell.length_c   1.000
_cell.angle_alpha   90.00
_cell.angle_beta   90.00
_cell.angle_gamma   90.00
#
_symmetry.space_group_name_H-M   'P 1'
#
loop_
_entity.id
_entity.type
_entity.pdbx_description
1 polymer ?
#
loop_
_entity_poly.entity_id
_entity_poly.type
_entity_poly.pdbx_seq_one_letter_code
_entity_poly.pdbx_strand_id
1 'polypeptide(L)'
;MFDPTLNWKLIRVWIISFLISLGIMHHSRLRKIFHVILTLSLYWLIVLFGYKVYAIPIIILYSFTMIIWTLYERRTLFQTFINLHYMNKNDKLTLKPWTSKWEEEVKNEKIRLNQILLSKWKHIFDKELSSDGILHIGSTSIKNIAFAKPVHDIAIAIITKYLPKEFGEDLRNAGYIYVGTAPHTFSCQDHWFFNITPKNEIDSKGYGFDLHVLLPPAHQWLRENLDFCQYLTEHSIDREKYSNLKNEISQTETDIQMYALKKKKLVLMLFEKSRQWAKAK
;
A
#
# COMPACT_ATOMS: atom_id res chain seq x y z
N MET A 1 -40.39 -15.07 -38.52
CA MET A 1 -41.18 -14.37 -37.49
C MET A 1 -40.40 -14.50 -36.19
N PHE A 2 -39.80 -13.41 -35.68
CA PHE A 2 -38.96 -13.44 -34.47
C PHE A 2 -39.86 -13.48 -33.23
N ASP A 3 -39.61 -14.42 -32.30
CA ASP A 3 -40.34 -14.53 -31.04
C ASP A 3 -39.85 -13.45 -30.05
N PRO A 4 -40.68 -12.45 -29.69
CA PRO A 4 -40.31 -11.38 -28.78
C PRO A 4 -40.07 -11.87 -27.33
N THR A 5 -40.54 -13.07 -26.97
CA THR A 5 -40.41 -13.60 -25.60
C THR A 5 -39.01 -14.20 -25.33
N LEU A 6 -38.34 -14.71 -26.36
CA LEU A 6 -36.96 -15.22 -26.27
C LEU A 6 -35.97 -14.10 -25.91
N ASN A 7 -36.26 -12.87 -26.36
CA ASN A 7 -35.41 -11.70 -26.15
C ASN A 7 -35.39 -11.25 -24.67
N TRP A 8 -36.53 -11.32 -23.99
CA TRP A 8 -36.63 -10.92 -22.58
C TRP A 8 -35.89 -11.86 -21.62
N LYS A 9 -35.83 -13.17 -21.92
CA LYS A 9 -35.06 -14.13 -21.12
C LYS A 9 -33.56 -13.86 -21.25
N LEU A 10 -33.08 -13.59 -22.47
CA LEU A 10 -31.68 -13.26 -22.73
C LEU A 10 -31.27 -11.94 -22.04
N ILE A 11 -32.12 -10.91 -22.12
CA ILE A 11 -31.89 -9.63 -21.43
C ILE A 11 -31.80 -9.82 -19.91
N ARG A 12 -32.68 -10.62 -19.32
CA ARG A 12 -32.65 -10.92 -17.87
C ARG A 12 -31.38 -11.64 -17.45
N VAL A 13 -30.95 -12.65 -18.22
CA VAL A 13 -29.69 -13.37 -17.96
C VAL A 13 -28.49 -12.42 -18.04
N TRP A 14 -28.52 -11.48 -18.99
CA TRP A 14 -27.47 -10.48 -19.16
C TRP A 14 -27.43 -9.48 -17.99
N ILE A 15 -28.58 -8.96 -17.55
CA ILE A 15 -28.69 -8.07 -16.39
C ILE A 15 -28.22 -8.76 -15.11
N ILE A 16 -28.63 -10.01 -14.88
CA ILE A 16 -28.23 -10.77 -13.69
C ILE A 16 -26.72 -11.03 -13.71
N SER A 17 -26.16 -11.41 -14.86
CA SER A 17 -24.71 -11.59 -15.03
C SER A 17 -23.94 -10.29 -14.80
N PHE A 18 -24.48 -9.15 -15.25
CA PHE A 18 -23.92 -7.82 -15.01
C PHE A 18 -23.97 -7.44 -13.52
N LEU A 19 -25.08 -7.67 -12.83
CA LEU A 19 -25.21 -7.38 -11.39
C LEU A 19 -24.32 -8.29 -10.52
N ILE A 20 -24.22 -9.58 -10.84
CA ILE A 20 -23.28 -10.49 -10.18
C ILE A 20 -21.83 -10.03 -10.42
N SER A 21 -21.51 -9.56 -11.63
CA SER A 21 -20.18 -9.07 -11.94
C SER A 21 -19.80 -7.80 -11.19
N LEU A 22 -20.76 -6.89 -10.94
CA LEU A 22 -20.57 -5.70 -10.08
C LEU A 22 -20.18 -6.11 -8.65
N GLY A 23 -20.70 -7.22 -8.14
CA GLY A 23 -20.33 -7.78 -6.83
C GLY A 23 -18.94 -8.42 -6.77
N ILE A 24 -18.41 -8.91 -7.90
CA ILE A 24 -17.11 -9.61 -8.00
C ILE A 24 -15.93 -8.61 -8.21
N MET A 25 -16.20 -7.31 -8.34
CA MET A 25 -15.25 -6.26 -8.71
C MET A 25 -14.08 -6.00 -7.74
N HIS A 26 -13.83 -6.80 -6.71
CA HIS A 26 -12.72 -6.56 -5.77
C HIS A 26 -11.33 -6.98 -6.27
N HIS A 27 -11.22 -7.82 -7.31
CA HIS A 27 -9.91 -8.34 -7.76
C HIS A 27 -9.40 -7.68 -9.06
N SER A 28 -8.23 -7.05 -9.03
CA SER A 28 -7.68 -6.21 -10.12
C SER A 28 -7.36 -6.97 -11.41
N ARG A 29 -6.91 -8.24 -11.32
CA ARG A 29 -6.63 -9.09 -12.50
C ARG A 29 -7.89 -9.60 -13.20
N LEU A 30 -8.91 -9.99 -12.43
CA LEU A 30 -10.19 -10.46 -12.98
C LEU A 30 -10.93 -9.31 -13.70
N ARG A 31 -10.72 -8.07 -13.26
CA ARG A 31 -11.30 -6.86 -13.88
C ARG A 31 -10.86 -6.64 -15.33
N LYS A 32 -9.58 -6.87 -15.66
CA LYS A 32 -9.07 -6.70 -17.04
C LYS A 32 -9.60 -7.78 -17.99
N ILE A 33 -9.62 -9.03 -17.54
CA ILE A 33 -10.16 -10.16 -18.31
C ILE A 33 -11.66 -9.96 -18.54
N PHE A 34 -12.39 -9.51 -17.52
CA PHE A 34 -13.81 -9.20 -17.62
C PHE A 34 -14.10 -8.10 -18.64
N HIS A 35 -13.30 -7.02 -18.68
CA HIS A 35 -13.47 -5.99 -19.71
C HIS A 35 -13.33 -6.53 -21.12
N VAL A 36 -12.35 -7.39 -21.38
CA VAL A 36 -12.19 -8.03 -22.69
C VAL A 36 -13.41 -8.87 -23.04
N ILE A 37 -13.90 -9.68 -22.08
CA ILE A 37 -15.09 -10.52 -22.28
C ILE A 37 -16.35 -9.68 -22.52
N LEU A 38 -16.54 -8.60 -21.77
CA LEU A 38 -17.70 -7.72 -21.92
C LEU A 38 -17.69 -7.01 -23.28
N THR A 39 -16.54 -6.48 -23.70
CA THR A 39 -16.38 -5.83 -25.02
C THR A 39 -16.65 -6.80 -26.17
N LEU A 40 -16.12 -8.03 -26.08
CA LEU A 40 -16.40 -9.06 -27.08
C LEU A 40 -17.87 -9.49 -27.09
N SER A 41 -18.50 -9.58 -25.91
CA SER A 41 -19.92 -9.93 -25.78
C SER A 41 -20.85 -8.85 -26.36
N LEU A 42 -20.54 -7.57 -26.12
CA LEU A 42 -21.24 -6.45 -26.73
C LEU A 42 -21.10 -6.45 -28.26
N TYR A 43 -19.88 -6.71 -28.76
CA TYR A 43 -19.64 -6.79 -30.20
C TYR A 43 -20.51 -7.87 -30.86
N TRP A 44 -20.56 -9.06 -30.27
CA TRP A 44 -21.41 -10.15 -30.78
C TRP A 44 -22.90 -9.84 -30.69
N LEU A 45 -23.37 -9.14 -29.66
CA LEU A 45 -24.77 -8.68 -29.58
C LEU A 45 -25.12 -7.70 -30.69
N ILE A 46 -24.21 -6.79 -31.04
CA ILE A 46 -24.40 -5.84 -32.16
C ILE A 46 -24.45 -6.60 -33.50
N VAL A 47 -23.58 -7.60 -33.69
CA VAL A 47 -23.55 -8.43 -34.90
C VAL A 47 -24.83 -9.29 -35.03
N LEU A 48 -25.30 -9.91 -33.94
CA LEU A 48 -26.43 -10.84 -33.96
C LEU A 48 -27.79 -10.16 -34.10
N PHE A 49 -28.00 -8.98 -33.49
CA PHE A 49 -29.31 -8.33 -33.46
C PHE A 49 -29.51 -7.25 -34.52
N GLY A 50 -28.49 -6.98 -35.33
CA GLY A 50 -28.53 -5.96 -36.37
C GLY A 50 -28.56 -4.53 -35.81
N TYR A 51 -27.93 -3.61 -36.51
CA TYR A 51 -27.64 -2.25 -36.04
C TYR A 51 -28.87 -1.36 -35.70
N LYS A 52 -30.11 -1.79 -36.03
CA LYS A 52 -31.18 -0.82 -36.30
C LYS A 52 -31.99 -0.32 -35.10
N VAL A 53 -31.96 -0.96 -33.91
CA VAL A 53 -32.80 -0.51 -32.77
C VAL A 53 -32.07 -0.49 -31.42
N TYR A 54 -31.15 -1.43 -31.16
CA TYR A 54 -30.52 -1.56 -29.83
C TYR A 54 -29.06 -1.09 -29.76
N ALA A 55 -28.45 -0.73 -30.89
CA ALA A 55 -27.05 -0.31 -30.93
C ALA A 55 -26.81 0.98 -30.14
N ILE A 56 -27.72 1.95 -30.23
CA ILE A 56 -27.54 3.27 -29.59
C ILE A 56 -27.53 3.17 -28.05
N PRO A 57 -28.52 2.54 -27.37
CA PRO A 57 -28.49 2.40 -25.91
C PRO A 57 -27.26 1.63 -25.41
N ILE A 58 -26.84 0.59 -26.14
CA ILE A 58 -25.68 -0.23 -25.81
C ILE A 58 -24.38 0.59 -25.91
N ILE A 59 -24.22 1.40 -26.96
CA ILE A 59 -23.07 2.30 -27.13
C ILE A 59 -23.04 3.37 -26.05
N ILE A 60 -24.21 3.93 -25.67
CA ILE A 60 -24.31 4.92 -24.59
C ILE A 60 -23.89 4.30 -23.26
N LEU A 61 -24.40 3.11 -22.93
CA LEU A 61 -24.04 2.42 -21.69
C LEU A 61 -22.54 2.09 -21.64
N TYR A 62 -21.97 1.57 -22.73
CA TYR A 62 -20.54 1.30 -22.84
C TYR A 62 -19.72 2.59 -22.67
N SER A 63 -20.07 3.66 -23.36
CA SER A 63 -19.41 4.96 -23.24
C SER A 63 -19.48 5.50 -21.82
N PHE A 64 -20.62 5.37 -21.13
CA PHE A 64 -20.78 5.76 -19.75
C PHE A 64 -19.89 4.96 -18.79
N THR A 65 -19.80 3.63 -18.97
CA THR A 65 -18.87 2.79 -18.19
C THR A 65 -17.40 3.16 -18.43
N MET A 66 -17.03 3.49 -19.67
CA MET A 66 -15.68 3.96 -20.01
C MET A 66 -15.36 5.32 -19.38
N ILE A 67 -16.34 6.24 -19.34
CA ILE A 67 -16.19 7.55 -18.67
C ILE A 67 -16.02 7.36 -17.16
N ILE A 68 -16.87 6.54 -16.52
CA ILE A 68 -16.74 6.24 -15.08
C ILE A 68 -15.38 5.58 -14.79
N TRP A 69 -14.95 4.62 -15.61
CA TRP A 69 -13.64 3.98 -15.48
C TRP A 69 -12.50 5.01 -15.61
N THR A 70 -12.56 5.87 -16.62
CA THR A 70 -11.57 6.93 -16.85
C THR A 70 -11.55 7.93 -15.69
N LEU A 71 -12.71 8.33 -15.16
CA LEU A 71 -12.80 9.22 -14.01
C LEU A 71 -12.26 8.56 -12.73
N TYR A 72 -12.52 7.27 -12.53
CA TYR A 72 -11.98 6.50 -11.41
C TYR A 72 -10.46 6.35 -11.50
N GLU A 73 -9.93 5.96 -12.66
CA GLU A 73 -8.48 5.88 -12.87
C GLU A 73 -7.81 7.25 -12.72
N ARG A 74 -8.42 8.30 -13.29
CA ARG A 74 -7.96 9.68 -13.08
C ARG A 74 -7.99 10.09 -11.62
N ARG A 75 -8.98 9.68 -10.82
CA ARG A 75 -9.00 9.93 -9.37
C ARG A 75 -7.87 9.20 -8.66
N THR A 76 -7.58 7.95 -9.01
CA THR A 76 -6.44 7.23 -8.43
C THR A 76 -5.10 7.85 -8.83
N LEU A 77 -4.92 8.20 -10.10
CA LEU A 77 -3.72 8.87 -10.61
C LEU A 77 -3.59 10.28 -10.03
N PHE A 78 -4.68 11.00 -9.85
CA PHE A 78 -4.72 12.32 -9.22
C PHE A 78 -4.42 12.24 -7.73
N GLN A 79 -4.89 11.21 -7.03
CA GLN A 79 -4.49 10.97 -5.63
C GLN A 79 -3.02 10.58 -5.53
N THR A 80 -2.51 9.77 -6.46
CA THR A 80 -1.07 9.53 -6.59
C THR A 80 -0.32 10.82 -6.88
N PHE A 81 -0.84 11.69 -7.76
CA PHE A 81 -0.25 12.99 -8.12
C PHE A 81 -0.26 14.00 -6.96
N ILE A 82 -1.35 14.06 -6.19
CA ILE A 82 -1.44 14.84 -4.95
C ILE A 82 -0.43 14.29 -3.93
N ASN A 83 -0.38 12.99 -3.71
CA ASN A 83 0.60 12.37 -2.82
C ASN A 83 2.05 12.58 -3.31
N LEU A 84 2.25 12.67 -4.64
CA LEU A 84 3.53 13.04 -5.28
C LEU A 84 3.88 14.52 -5.04
N HIS A 85 2.89 15.41 -4.97
CA HIS A 85 3.07 16.85 -4.75
C HIS A 85 3.23 17.24 -3.27
N TYR A 86 2.66 16.44 -2.35
CA TYR A 86 2.74 16.66 -0.90
C TYR A 86 4.02 16.13 -0.24
N MET A 87 4.95 15.52 -0.99
CA MET A 87 6.28 15.21 -0.50
C MET A 87 7.25 16.33 -0.89
N ASN A 88 7.69 17.08 0.13
CA ASN A 88 8.49 18.29 -0.01
C ASN A 88 9.73 18.06 -0.89
N LYS A 89 9.85 18.85 -1.97
CA LYS A 89 10.92 18.78 -2.99
C LYS A 89 12.31 19.15 -2.44
N ASN A 90 12.39 19.53 -1.18
CA ASN A 90 13.59 20.04 -0.50
C ASN A 90 14.10 19.12 0.63
N ASP A 91 13.57 17.91 0.77
CA ASP A 91 14.10 16.96 1.76
C ASP A 91 15.48 16.46 1.29
N LYS A 92 16.55 16.91 1.95
CA LYS A 92 17.90 16.41 1.67
C LYS A 92 17.99 14.93 2.08
N LEU A 93 18.35 14.05 1.15
CA LEU A 93 18.56 12.64 1.42
C LEU A 93 19.87 12.45 2.21
N THR A 94 19.78 12.38 3.53
CA THR A 94 20.91 12.07 4.40
C THR A 94 20.85 10.62 4.87
N LEU A 95 21.87 9.82 4.54
CA LEU A 95 22.05 8.48 5.12
C LEU A 95 23.02 8.53 6.30
N LYS A 96 22.77 7.69 7.30
CA LYS A 96 23.62 7.53 8.48
C LYS A 96 24.02 6.07 8.67
N PRO A 97 25.20 5.82 9.26
CA PRO A 97 25.57 4.49 9.72
C PRO A 97 24.55 3.94 10.72
N TRP A 98 24.30 2.63 10.67
CA TRP A 98 23.49 1.99 11.70
C TRP A 98 24.18 2.10 13.07
N THR A 99 23.36 2.28 14.11
CA THR A 99 23.81 2.38 15.49
C THR A 99 22.81 1.66 16.40
N SER A 100 23.29 1.08 17.49
CA SER A 100 22.45 0.48 18.53
C SER A 100 21.51 1.50 19.19
N LYS A 101 21.84 2.81 19.11
CA LYS A 101 20.95 3.89 19.59
C LYS A 101 19.57 3.86 18.92
N TRP A 102 19.48 3.40 17.67
CA TRP A 102 18.20 3.25 16.98
C TRP A 102 17.26 2.25 17.67
N GLU A 103 17.81 1.20 18.29
CA GLU A 103 17.01 0.25 19.06
C GLU A 103 16.43 0.89 20.31
N GLU A 104 17.19 1.77 20.97
CA GLU A 104 16.74 2.54 22.13
C GLU A 104 15.69 3.59 21.75
N GLU A 105 15.91 4.33 20.66
CA GLU A 105 14.96 5.32 20.12
C GLU A 105 13.61 4.66 19.80
N VAL A 106 13.62 3.51 19.13
CA VAL A 106 12.41 2.73 18.84
C VAL A 106 11.79 2.16 20.10
N LYS A 107 12.57 1.64 21.05
CA LYS A 107 12.06 1.14 22.33
C LYS A 107 11.30 2.23 23.09
N ASN A 108 11.86 3.43 23.16
CA ASN A 108 11.23 4.58 23.83
C ASN A 108 9.94 4.98 23.12
N GLU A 109 9.93 5.00 21.79
CA GLU A 109 8.71 5.31 21.03
C GLU A 109 7.64 4.23 21.19
N LYS A 110 8.01 2.95 21.25
CA LYS A 110 7.07 1.86 21.56
C LYS A 110 6.45 2.03 22.95
N ILE A 111 7.24 2.41 23.96
CA ILE A 111 6.74 2.70 25.31
C ILE A 111 5.71 3.84 25.26
N ARG A 112 6.01 4.92 24.53
CA ARG A 112 5.11 6.06 24.35
C ARG A 112 3.82 5.66 23.63
N LEU A 113 3.91 4.95 22.50
CA LEU A 113 2.75 4.44 21.77
C LEU A 113 1.88 3.54 22.66
N ASN A 114 2.52 2.70 23.47
CA ASN A 114 1.82 1.85 24.42
C ASN A 114 1.07 2.67 25.48
N GLN A 115 1.64 3.75 26.00
CA GLN A 115 0.94 4.66 26.92
C GLN A 115 -0.26 5.36 26.28
N ILE A 116 -0.15 5.74 25.00
CA ILE A 116 -1.22 6.39 24.24
C ILE A 116 -2.34 5.39 23.92
N LEU A 117 -2.00 4.18 23.49
CA LEU A 117 -2.93 3.27 22.82
C LEU A 117 -3.40 2.10 23.68
N LEU A 118 -2.56 1.49 24.52
CA LEU A 118 -2.92 0.21 25.15
C LEU A 118 -4.06 0.31 26.16
N SER A 119 -4.22 1.44 26.84
CA SER A 119 -5.29 1.61 27.83
C SER A 119 -6.70 1.47 27.22
N LYS A 120 -6.86 1.88 25.95
CA LYS A 120 -8.13 1.93 25.24
C LYS A 120 -8.24 0.91 24.11
N TRP A 121 -7.14 0.67 23.38
CA TRP A 121 -7.15 -0.04 22.10
C TRP A 121 -6.45 -1.40 22.13
N LYS A 122 -5.93 -1.87 23.26
CA LYS A 122 -5.22 -3.16 23.34
C LYS A 122 -6.03 -4.36 22.82
N HIS A 123 -7.36 -4.29 22.90
CA HIS A 123 -8.25 -5.36 22.44
C HIS A 123 -8.34 -5.48 20.91
N ILE A 124 -7.94 -4.46 20.15
CA ILE A 124 -7.95 -4.49 18.68
C ILE A 124 -6.58 -4.80 18.06
N PHE A 125 -5.55 -5.05 18.87
CA PHE A 125 -4.22 -5.38 18.38
C PHE A 125 -4.09 -6.85 18.02
N ASP A 126 -3.34 -7.12 16.95
CA ASP A 126 -3.05 -8.47 16.49
C ASP A 126 -1.94 -9.10 17.35
N LYS A 127 -2.37 -9.95 18.28
CA LYS A 127 -1.50 -10.67 19.21
C LYS A 127 -0.72 -11.82 18.56
N GLU A 128 -1.13 -12.29 17.38
CA GLU A 128 -0.38 -13.31 16.65
C GLU A 128 0.90 -12.72 16.04
N LEU A 129 0.88 -11.43 15.68
CA LEU A 129 2.01 -10.72 15.11
C LEU A 129 2.96 -10.13 16.16
N SER A 130 2.44 -9.57 17.25
CA SER A 130 3.21 -9.12 18.41
C SER A 130 2.32 -9.06 19.64
N SER A 131 2.85 -9.37 20.83
CA SER A 131 2.08 -9.32 22.08
C SER A 131 1.47 -7.94 22.38
N ASP A 132 2.10 -6.87 21.89
CA ASP A 132 1.66 -5.48 21.96
C ASP A 132 1.14 -4.93 20.62
N GLY A 133 1.16 -5.71 19.53
CA GLY A 133 0.77 -5.27 18.19
C GLY A 133 1.68 -4.24 17.52
N ILE A 134 2.82 -3.87 18.13
CA ILE A 134 3.72 -2.81 17.65
C ILE A 134 5.07 -3.39 17.22
N LEU A 135 5.41 -3.24 15.95
CA LEU A 135 6.57 -3.87 15.30
C LEU A 135 7.50 -2.83 14.69
N HIS A 136 8.81 -3.06 14.77
CA HIS A 136 9.81 -2.22 14.10
C HIS A 136 10.18 -2.86 12.76
N ILE A 137 9.98 -2.11 11.68
CA ILE A 137 10.22 -2.56 10.31
C ILE A 137 11.17 -1.58 9.60
N GLY A 138 11.37 -1.81 8.30
CA GLY A 138 12.16 -0.92 7.46
C GLY A 138 13.67 -1.11 7.62
N SER A 139 14.45 -0.19 7.05
CA SER A 139 15.91 -0.37 7.03
C SER A 139 16.55 -0.25 8.40
N THR A 140 15.97 0.53 9.31
CA THR A 140 16.56 0.78 10.64
C THR A 140 16.38 -0.40 11.59
N SER A 141 15.48 -1.36 11.30
CA SER A 141 15.32 -2.60 12.08
C SER A 141 16.32 -3.70 11.69
N ILE A 142 17.03 -3.54 10.56
CA ILE A 142 18.02 -4.50 10.08
C ILE A 142 19.35 -4.22 10.79
N LYS A 143 19.75 -5.14 11.69
CA LYS A 143 21.02 -5.04 12.40
C LYS A 143 22.20 -5.04 11.43
N ASN A 144 23.21 -4.22 11.71
CA ASN A 144 24.43 -4.11 10.92
C ASN A 144 24.22 -3.74 9.44
N ILE A 145 23.16 -2.98 9.13
CA ILE A 145 23.03 -2.36 7.81
C ILE A 145 24.01 -1.17 7.72
N ALA A 146 24.85 -1.10 6.70
CA ALA A 146 25.93 -0.09 6.72
C ALA A 146 25.39 1.34 6.68
N PHE A 147 24.32 1.62 5.92
CA PHE A 147 23.70 2.94 5.82
C PHE A 147 22.18 2.85 5.71
N ALA A 148 21.46 3.72 6.42
CA ALA A 148 20.03 3.91 6.23
C ALA A 148 19.64 5.38 6.45
N LYS A 149 18.47 5.75 5.94
CA LYS A 149 17.83 7.00 6.34
C LYS A 149 17.51 6.86 7.83
N PRO A 150 17.80 7.85 8.69
CA PRO A 150 17.52 7.77 10.12
C PRO A 150 16.02 8.02 10.38
N VAL A 151 15.18 7.17 9.80
CA VAL A 151 13.73 7.16 10.00
C VAL A 151 13.33 5.75 10.39
N HIS A 152 12.65 5.66 11.52
CA HIS A 152 12.18 4.41 12.07
C HIS A 152 10.76 4.15 11.62
N ASP A 153 10.58 3.11 10.81
CA ASP A 153 9.27 2.65 10.37
C ASP A 153 8.69 1.74 11.46
N ILE A 154 7.59 2.15 12.10
CA ILE A 154 6.87 1.37 13.11
C ILE A 154 5.54 0.92 12.53
N ALA A 155 5.21 -0.37 12.62
CA ALA A 155 3.93 -0.91 12.21
C ALA A 155 3.05 -1.22 13.43
N ILE A 156 1.77 -0.89 13.35
CA ILE A 156 0.72 -1.28 14.30
C ILE A 156 -0.27 -2.17 13.57
N ALA A 157 -0.35 -3.45 13.96
CA ALA A 157 -1.27 -4.40 13.36
C ALA A 157 -2.59 -4.45 14.14
N ILE A 158 -3.69 -4.19 13.44
CA ILE A 158 -5.05 -4.15 14.00
C ILE A 158 -5.91 -5.27 13.41
N ILE A 159 -6.74 -5.90 14.23
CA ILE A 159 -7.62 -7.02 13.83
C ILE A 159 -9.02 -6.59 13.35
N THR A 160 -9.40 -5.32 13.56
CA THR A 160 -10.71 -4.81 13.16
C THR A 160 -10.76 -4.52 11.67
N LYS A 161 -11.97 -4.62 11.08
CA LYS A 161 -12.20 -4.32 9.66
C LYS A 161 -12.09 -2.83 9.30
N TYR A 162 -12.19 -1.96 10.29
CA TYR A 162 -12.11 -0.51 10.13
C TYR A 162 -11.33 0.08 11.30
N LEU A 163 -10.67 1.22 11.06
CA LEU A 163 -10.00 1.99 12.10
C LEU A 163 -11.01 2.90 12.78
N PRO A 164 -11.22 2.80 14.11
CA PRO A 164 -12.06 3.74 14.84
C PRO A 164 -11.56 5.18 14.66
N LYS A 165 -12.47 6.14 14.49
CA LYS A 165 -12.10 7.55 14.28
C LYS A 165 -11.26 8.07 15.44
N GLU A 166 -11.65 7.68 16.65
CA GLU A 166 -11.04 8.07 17.91
C GLU A 166 -9.60 7.53 18.02
N PHE A 167 -9.27 6.41 17.38
CA PHE A 167 -7.90 5.89 17.35
C PHE A 167 -6.96 6.87 16.66
N GLY A 168 -7.38 7.38 15.50
CA GLY A 168 -6.63 8.40 14.78
C GLY A 168 -6.61 9.75 15.50
N GLU A 169 -7.66 10.10 16.25
CA GLU A 169 -7.69 11.29 17.11
C GLU A 169 -6.71 11.17 18.27
N ASP A 170 -6.63 10.03 18.94
CA ASP A 170 -5.69 9.78 20.04
C ASP A 170 -4.23 9.93 19.56
N LEU A 171 -3.91 9.44 18.36
CA LEU A 171 -2.60 9.66 17.73
C LEU A 171 -2.35 11.14 17.40
N ARG A 172 -3.33 11.84 16.82
CA ARG A 172 -3.19 13.29 16.52
C ARG A 172 -2.98 14.12 17.78
N ASN A 173 -3.72 13.83 18.84
CA ASN A 173 -3.60 14.49 20.13
C ASN A 173 -2.21 14.24 20.76
N ALA A 174 -1.60 13.09 20.47
CA ALA A 174 -0.23 12.78 20.87
C ALA A 174 0.87 13.40 19.97
N GLY A 175 0.49 14.17 18.94
CA GLY A 175 1.40 14.88 18.04
C GLY A 175 1.75 14.15 16.74
N TYR A 176 1.13 13.00 16.45
CA TYR A 176 1.29 12.34 15.16
C TYR A 176 0.45 13.03 14.09
N ILE A 177 1.07 13.37 12.97
CA ILE A 177 0.41 14.00 11.83
C ILE A 177 -0.06 12.90 10.89
N TYR A 178 -1.35 12.88 10.59
CA TYR A 178 -1.89 11.96 9.59
C TYR A 178 -1.52 12.45 8.19
N VAL A 179 -0.73 11.67 7.47
CA VAL A 179 -0.25 12.00 6.13
C VAL A 179 -1.22 11.51 5.06
N GLY A 180 -2.02 10.49 5.38
CA GLY A 180 -2.99 9.90 4.47
C GLY A 180 -2.90 8.38 4.47
N THR A 181 -3.45 7.81 3.40
CA THR A 181 -3.37 6.38 3.14
C THR A 181 -2.12 6.09 2.31
N ALA A 182 -1.34 5.07 2.69
CA ALA A 182 -0.08 4.81 2.01
C ALA A 182 -0.33 4.43 0.54
N PRO A 183 0.42 4.99 -0.42
CA PRO A 183 0.23 4.72 -1.85
C PRO A 183 0.73 3.33 -2.29
N HIS A 184 1.25 2.53 -1.36
CA HIS A 184 1.93 1.29 -1.66
C HIS A 184 0.94 0.11 -1.56
N THR A 185 0.44 -0.30 -2.73
CA THR A 185 0.01 -1.68 -3.06
C THR A 185 -1.27 -2.27 -2.48
N PHE A 186 -1.99 -1.63 -1.56
CA PHE A 186 -3.28 -2.13 -1.06
C PHE A 186 -4.39 -1.13 -1.36
N SER A 187 -5.65 -1.58 -1.36
CA SER A 187 -6.80 -0.68 -1.29
C SER A 187 -6.47 0.36 -0.22
N CYS A 188 -6.39 1.63 -0.62
CA CYS A 188 -5.77 2.68 0.18
C CYS A 188 -6.34 2.73 1.62
N GLN A 189 -7.57 2.25 1.82
CA GLN A 189 -8.29 2.28 3.10
C GLN A 189 -7.68 1.42 4.22
N ASP A 190 -6.84 0.43 3.91
CA ASP A 190 -6.35 -0.56 4.88
C ASP A 190 -4.99 -0.23 5.50
N HIS A 191 -4.36 0.88 5.08
CA HIS A 191 -3.04 1.31 5.54
C HIS A 191 -3.01 2.82 5.79
N TRP A 192 -3.04 3.19 7.07
CA TRP A 192 -3.00 4.58 7.52
C TRP A 192 -1.57 4.96 7.89
N PHE A 193 -1.12 6.11 7.38
CA PHE A 193 0.26 6.56 7.54
C PHE A 193 0.31 7.84 8.37
N PHE A 194 1.13 7.84 9.42
CA PHE A 194 1.38 8.99 10.26
C PHE A 194 2.87 9.26 10.38
N ASN A 195 3.25 10.51 10.59
CA ASN A 195 4.61 10.90 10.95
C ASN A 195 4.58 11.77 12.21
N ILE A 196 5.60 11.65 13.06
CA ILE A 196 5.71 12.49 14.26
C ILE A 196 6.78 13.57 14.13
N THR A 197 7.81 13.29 13.33
CA THR A 197 8.92 14.21 13.11
C THR A 197 8.72 14.90 11.77
N PRO A 198 8.50 16.23 11.74
CA PRO A 198 8.57 16.98 10.50
C PRO A 198 9.89 16.67 9.79
N LYS A 199 9.86 16.41 8.49
CA LYS A 199 11.05 15.89 7.78
C LYS A 199 12.24 16.84 7.82
N ASN A 200 11.98 18.15 7.86
CA ASN A 200 12.97 19.21 8.03
C ASN A 200 13.63 19.23 9.42
N GLU A 201 13.10 18.49 10.41
CA GLU A 201 13.68 18.35 11.74
C GLU A 201 14.46 17.04 11.91
N ILE A 202 14.40 16.10 10.97
CA ILE A 202 15.11 14.82 11.07
C ILE A 202 16.62 15.04 11.07
N ASP A 203 17.12 15.98 10.26
CA ASP A 203 18.54 16.27 10.21
C ASP A 203 19.03 16.90 11.54
N SER A 204 18.23 17.77 12.16
CA SER A 204 18.57 18.44 13.43
C SER A 204 18.38 17.56 14.66
N LYS A 205 17.27 16.81 14.75
CA LYS A 205 17.02 15.81 15.82
C LYS A 205 17.87 14.55 15.66
N GLY A 206 18.29 14.29 14.43
CA GLY A 206 19.13 13.18 14.06
C GLY A 206 18.39 11.90 13.68
N TYR A 207 17.08 11.82 13.94
CA TYR A 207 16.18 10.70 13.63
C TYR A 207 14.72 11.17 13.48
N GLY A 208 13.84 10.29 13.00
CA GLY A 208 12.39 10.48 13.00
C GLY A 208 11.60 9.17 12.98
N PHE A 209 10.28 9.24 13.13
CA PHE A 209 9.40 8.06 13.08
C PHE A 209 8.29 8.20 12.05
N ASP A 210 8.09 7.10 11.31
CA ASP A 210 7.01 6.87 10.37
C ASP A 210 6.16 5.72 10.92
N LEU A 211 4.85 5.94 11.08
CA LEU A 211 3.92 5.00 11.69
C LEU A 211 2.95 4.45 10.64
N HIS A 212 2.90 3.12 10.55
CA HIS A 212 2.07 2.35 9.64
C HIS A 212 0.98 1.63 10.44
N VAL A 213 -0.25 2.13 10.42
CA VAL A 213 -1.38 1.47 11.08
C VAL A 213 -2.11 0.60 10.04
N LEU A 214 -2.16 -0.71 10.29
CA LEU A 214 -2.51 -1.73 9.29
C LEU A 214 -3.74 -2.52 9.72
N LEU A 215 -4.77 -2.50 8.87
CA LEU A 215 -5.94 -3.38 8.98
C LEU A 215 -5.63 -4.76 8.39
N PRO A 216 -6.44 -5.80 8.67
CA PRO A 216 -6.16 -7.18 8.27
C PRO A 216 -5.76 -7.40 6.80
N PRO A 217 -6.38 -6.74 5.80
CA PRO A 217 -5.97 -6.88 4.40
C PRO A 217 -4.51 -6.47 4.12
N ALA A 218 -3.95 -5.57 4.94
CA ALA A 218 -2.56 -5.10 4.83
C ALA A 218 -1.58 -5.91 5.69
N HIS A 219 -2.03 -6.89 6.47
CA HIS A 219 -1.13 -7.71 7.30
C HIS A 219 -0.16 -8.55 6.47
N GLN A 220 -0.53 -8.95 5.25
CA GLN A 220 0.38 -9.66 4.35
C GLN A 220 1.62 -8.80 4.03
N TRP A 221 1.45 -7.50 3.83
CA TRP A 221 2.56 -6.58 3.62
C TRP A 221 3.47 -6.51 4.84
N LEU A 222 2.89 -6.47 6.04
CA LEU A 222 3.67 -6.47 7.27
C LEU A 222 4.52 -7.74 7.38
N ARG A 223 3.92 -8.92 7.16
CA ARG A 223 4.65 -10.19 7.17
C ARG A 223 5.80 -10.18 6.17
N GLU A 224 5.56 -9.74 4.94
CA GLU A 224 6.61 -9.61 3.93
C GLU A 224 7.73 -8.66 4.34
N ASN A 225 7.42 -7.55 5.02
CA ASN A 225 8.44 -6.63 5.53
C ASN A 225 9.21 -7.22 6.72
N LEU A 226 8.55 -7.96 7.61
CA LEU A 226 9.22 -8.67 8.70
C LEU A 226 10.18 -9.73 8.16
N ASP A 227 9.72 -10.56 7.22
CA ASP A 227 10.54 -11.56 6.54
C ASP A 227 11.71 -10.91 5.82
N PHE A 228 11.51 -9.75 5.19
CA PHE A 228 12.56 -9.00 4.51
C PHE A 228 13.63 -8.49 5.48
N CYS A 229 13.21 -7.94 6.62
CA CYS A 229 14.12 -7.43 7.64
C CYS A 229 14.94 -8.57 8.27
N GLN A 230 14.27 -9.69 8.57
CA GLN A 230 14.93 -10.87 9.12
C GLN A 230 15.89 -11.50 8.09
N TYR A 231 15.45 -11.66 6.84
CA TYR A 231 16.28 -12.15 5.74
C TYR A 231 17.57 -11.35 5.63
N LEU A 232 17.51 -10.03 5.56
CA LEU A 232 18.72 -9.19 5.46
C LEU A 232 19.56 -9.20 6.75
N THR A 233 18.98 -9.49 7.90
CA THR A 233 19.75 -9.69 9.13
C THR A 233 20.61 -10.95 9.03
N GLU A 234 20.05 -12.04 8.49
CA GLU A 234 20.71 -13.34 8.36
C GLU A 234 21.60 -13.48 7.09
N HIS A 235 21.43 -12.62 6.08
CA HIS A 235 22.15 -12.70 4.80
C HIS A 235 23.03 -11.46 4.56
N SER A 236 24.25 -11.49 5.11
CA SER A 236 25.17 -10.34 5.10
C SER A 236 25.52 -9.83 3.70
N ILE A 237 25.75 -10.72 2.72
CA ILE A 237 26.09 -10.34 1.33
C ILE A 237 24.96 -9.53 0.68
N ASP A 238 23.72 -9.97 0.84
CA ASP A 238 22.56 -9.27 0.28
C ASP A 238 22.27 -7.96 1.04
N ARG A 239 22.50 -7.93 2.36
CA ARG A 239 22.42 -6.71 3.17
C ARG A 239 23.45 -5.67 2.74
N GLU A 240 24.69 -6.07 2.51
CA GLU A 240 25.74 -5.20 2.03
C GLU A 240 25.41 -4.66 0.63
N LYS A 241 24.98 -5.52 -0.28
CA LYS A 241 24.52 -5.12 -1.62
C LYS A 241 23.39 -4.09 -1.54
N TYR A 242 22.41 -4.31 -0.66
CA TYR A 242 21.32 -3.36 -0.43
C TYR A 242 21.82 -2.03 0.12
N SER A 243 22.75 -2.07 1.07
CA SER A 243 23.31 -0.88 1.70
C SER A 243 24.17 -0.06 0.74
N ASN A 244 25.01 -0.72 -0.05
CA ASN A 244 25.90 -0.08 -1.03
C ASN A 244 25.09 0.62 -2.12
N LEU A 245 24.03 -0.01 -2.63
CA LEU A 245 23.13 0.63 -3.58
C LEU A 245 22.48 1.89 -2.99
N LYS A 246 22.02 1.84 -1.73
CA LYS A 246 21.45 3.03 -1.07
C LYS A 246 22.47 4.17 -1.00
N ASN A 247 23.69 3.86 -0.59
CA ASN A 247 24.76 4.84 -0.51
C ASN A 247 25.07 5.43 -1.89
N GLU A 248 25.31 4.60 -2.91
CA GLU A 248 25.60 5.02 -4.28
C GLU A 248 24.53 5.97 -4.84
N ILE A 249 23.24 5.60 -4.70
CA ILE A 249 22.16 6.46 -5.19
C ILE A 249 22.14 7.78 -4.41
N SER A 250 22.35 7.75 -3.09
CA SER A 250 22.33 8.98 -2.27
C SER A 250 23.43 9.99 -2.59
N GLN A 251 24.54 9.55 -3.22
CA GLN A 251 25.60 10.45 -3.67
C GLN A 251 25.20 11.27 -4.90
N THR A 252 24.23 10.79 -5.69
CA THR A 252 23.84 11.41 -6.98
C THR A 252 22.39 11.87 -7.02
N GLU A 253 21.58 11.46 -6.05
CA GLU A 253 20.14 11.69 -6.05
C GLU A 253 19.68 12.35 -4.76
N THR A 254 19.15 13.56 -4.88
CA THR A 254 18.53 14.29 -3.77
C THR A 254 17.02 14.11 -3.73
N ASP A 255 16.39 13.73 -4.85
CA ASP A 255 14.95 13.50 -4.91
C ASP A 255 14.60 12.12 -4.33
N ILE A 256 13.77 12.12 -3.29
CA ILE A 256 13.37 10.90 -2.57
C ILE A 256 12.62 9.91 -3.49
N GLN A 257 11.85 10.41 -4.46
CA GLN A 257 11.09 9.56 -5.39
C GLN A 257 12.04 8.88 -6.37
N MET A 258 12.99 9.63 -6.92
CA MET A 258 14.02 9.07 -7.79
C MET A 258 14.92 8.09 -7.02
N TYR A 259 15.24 8.38 -5.76
CA TYR A 259 15.94 7.46 -4.87
C TYR A 259 15.15 6.16 -4.67
N ALA A 260 13.84 6.24 -4.40
CA ALA A 260 12.98 5.07 -4.27
C ALA A 260 12.90 4.27 -5.59
N LEU A 261 12.76 4.95 -6.73
CA LEU A 261 12.67 4.34 -8.06
C LEU A 261 13.94 3.60 -8.43
N LYS A 262 15.12 4.21 -8.25
CA LYS A 262 16.43 3.61 -8.56
C LYS A 262 16.70 2.34 -7.73
N LYS A 263 16.20 2.28 -6.48
CA LYS A 263 16.30 1.08 -5.61
C LYS A 263 15.34 -0.04 -5.98
N LYS A 264 14.23 0.26 -6.65
CA LYS A 264 13.08 -0.62 -6.81
C LYS A 264 13.46 -2.01 -7.33
N LYS A 265 14.31 -2.09 -8.35
CA LYS A 265 14.72 -3.36 -8.96
C LYS A 265 15.41 -4.28 -7.96
N LEU A 266 16.38 -3.77 -7.19
CA LEU A 266 17.08 -4.55 -6.18
C LEU A 266 16.14 -4.96 -5.04
N VAL A 267 15.33 -4.03 -4.55
CA VAL A 267 14.36 -4.28 -3.46
C VAL A 267 13.40 -5.40 -3.84
N LEU A 268 12.81 -5.37 -5.05
CA LEU A 268 11.89 -6.41 -5.51
C LEU A 268 12.55 -7.79 -5.60
N MET A 269 13.81 -7.85 -6.08
CA MET A 269 14.58 -9.09 -6.12
C MET A 269 14.85 -9.62 -4.71
N LEU A 270 15.23 -8.76 -3.77
CA LEU A 270 15.49 -9.15 -2.38
C LEU A 270 14.22 -9.59 -1.65
N PHE A 271 13.07 -8.96 -1.92
CA PHE A 271 11.77 -9.43 -1.43
C PHE A 271 11.43 -10.83 -1.95
N GLU A 272 11.74 -11.13 -3.21
CA GLU A 272 11.52 -12.48 -3.74
C GLU A 272 12.41 -13.51 -3.04
N LYS A 273 13.69 -13.21 -2.86
CA LYS A 273 14.60 -14.08 -2.08
C LYS A 273 14.11 -14.27 -0.65
N SER A 274 13.71 -13.20 0.01
CA SER A 274 13.16 -13.22 1.38
C SER A 274 11.91 -14.11 1.46
N ARG A 275 10.97 -14.01 0.51
CA ARG A 275 9.79 -14.90 0.46
C ARG A 275 10.16 -16.37 0.30
N GLN A 276 11.14 -16.67 -0.55
CA GLN A 276 11.61 -18.04 -0.75
C GLN A 276 12.28 -18.59 0.51
N TRP A 277 13.12 -17.79 1.15
CA TRP A 277 13.75 -18.11 2.42
C TRP A 277 12.73 -18.35 3.55
N ALA A 278 11.74 -17.46 3.70
CA ALA A 278 10.72 -17.58 4.73
C ALA A 278 9.85 -18.83 4.57
N LYS A 279 9.58 -19.26 3.33
CA LYS A 279 8.85 -20.52 3.03
C LYS A 279 9.65 -21.79 3.32
N ALA A 280 10.98 -21.69 3.33
CA ALA A 280 11.87 -22.83 3.56
C ALA A 280 12.19 -23.06 5.04
N LYS A 281 11.72 -22.17 5.91
CA LYS A 281 11.90 -22.20 7.37
C LYS A 281 10.68 -22.81 8.04
#